data_AF-I4MYB1-F1
#
_entry.id   AF-I4MYB1-F1
#
_cell.length_a   1.000
_cell.length_b   1.000
_cell.length_c   1.000
_cell.angle_alpha   90.00
_cell.angle_beta   90.00
_cell.angle_gamma   90.00
#
_symmetry.space_group_name_H-M   'P 1'
#
loop_
_entity.id
_entity.type
_entity.pdbx_description
1 polymer ?
#
loop_
_entity_poly.entity_id
_entity_poly.type
_entity_poly.pdbx_seq_one_letter_code
_entity_poly.pdbx_strand_id
1 'polypeptide(L)'
;MTVETVSVVSSAITSTDITLYLSVAAAFISLATFIVGYSQMKIASAKTRLDLYNKRFEVYKAALDYHNAIWFGDYEKVKNVGDGFIKYYRESKFLFEKESGVYAILEQMKNSGAMVRGAMQQELLRIAGAHDNADQLGPLSEACTKARNGFEALLEKLEDEMEEYLKFHNVSGWTFF
;
A
#
# COMPACT_ATOMS: atom_id res chain seq x y z
N MET A 1 46.18 -40.65 -71.80
CA MET A 1 44.82 -40.15 -71.50
C MET A 1 44.73 -39.98 -70.00
N THR A 2 44.88 -38.75 -69.54
CA THR A 2 44.72 -38.33 -68.15
C THR A 2 43.28 -37.88 -67.97
N VAL A 3 42.48 -38.65 -67.23
CA VAL A 3 41.14 -38.22 -66.83
C VAL A 3 41.26 -37.61 -65.45
N GLU A 4 41.12 -36.28 -65.40
CA GLU A 4 41.07 -35.49 -64.19
C GLU A 4 39.83 -35.90 -63.37
N THR A 5 40.06 -36.51 -62.21
CA THR A 5 39.03 -36.61 -61.19
C THR A 5 38.88 -35.23 -60.55
N VAL A 6 37.98 -34.42 -61.11
CA VAL A 6 37.47 -33.21 -60.45
C VAL A 6 36.72 -33.69 -59.21
N SER A 7 37.39 -33.65 -58.06
CA SER A 7 36.74 -33.87 -56.77
C SER A 7 35.77 -32.71 -56.55
N VAL A 8 34.50 -32.99 -56.80
CA VAL A 8 33.39 -32.15 -56.40
C VAL A 8 33.49 -32.01 -54.88
N VAL A 9 34.03 -30.86 -54.44
CA VAL A 9 33.88 -30.39 -53.05
C VAL A 9 32.41 -29.97 -52.93
N SER A 10 31.53 -30.97 -52.87
CA SER A 10 30.20 -30.79 -52.32
C SER A 10 30.44 -30.69 -50.83
N SER A 11 30.44 -29.46 -50.32
CA SER A 11 30.36 -29.17 -48.89
C SER A 11 29.05 -29.75 -48.37
N ALA A 12 29.05 -31.07 -48.15
CA ALA A 12 28.02 -31.79 -47.47
C ALA A 12 28.09 -31.33 -46.02
N ILE A 13 27.20 -30.42 -45.66
CA ILE A 13 26.92 -30.10 -44.26
C ILE A 13 26.62 -31.43 -43.59
N THR A 14 27.53 -31.90 -42.74
CA THR A 14 27.34 -33.19 -42.07
C THR A 14 26.30 -33.01 -40.97
N SER A 15 25.54 -34.06 -40.64
CA SER A 15 24.53 -34.00 -39.55
C SER A 15 25.12 -33.47 -38.23
N THR A 16 26.43 -33.65 -38.03
CA THR A 16 27.21 -33.13 -36.92
C THR A 16 27.28 -31.59 -36.91
N ASP A 17 27.50 -30.97 -38.07
CA ASP A 17 27.54 -29.51 -38.21
C ASP A 17 26.18 -28.89 -37.87
N ILE A 18 25.10 -29.50 -38.38
CA ILE A 18 23.72 -29.09 -38.09
C ILE A 18 23.43 -29.15 -36.59
N THR A 19 23.86 -30.23 -35.92
CA THR A 19 23.67 -30.41 -34.47
C THR A 19 24.44 -29.38 -33.66
N LEU A 20 25.65 -29.02 -34.10
CA LEU A 20 26.47 -28.00 -33.45
C LEU A 20 25.85 -26.61 -33.59
N TYR A 21 25.41 -26.23 -34.80
CA TYR A 21 24.68 -24.96 -35.01
C TYR A 21 23.40 -24.87 -34.20
N LEU A 22 22.62 -25.96 -34.14
CA LEU A 22 21.39 -26.01 -33.35
C LEU A 22 21.70 -25.87 -31.85
N SER A 23 22.75 -26.51 -31.36
CA SER A 23 23.16 -26.44 -29.94
C SER A 23 23.64 -25.04 -29.57
N VAL A 24 24.40 -24.38 -30.44
CA VAL A 24 24.84 -22.99 -30.25
C VAL A 24 23.65 -22.03 -30.27
N ALA A 25 22.74 -22.17 -31.24
CA ALA A 25 21.53 -21.37 -31.30
C ALA A 25 20.65 -21.58 -30.06
N ALA A 26 20.47 -22.82 -29.61
CA ALA A 26 19.74 -23.16 -28.40
C ALA A 26 20.41 -22.54 -27.14
N ALA A 27 21.75 -22.54 -27.06
CA ALA A 27 22.47 -21.91 -25.96
C ALA A 27 22.25 -20.39 -25.93
N PHE A 28 22.29 -19.71 -27.08
CA PHE A 28 21.99 -18.27 -27.16
C PHE A 28 20.54 -17.95 -26.81
N ILE A 29 19.58 -18.74 -27.30
CA ILE A 29 18.16 -18.58 -26.98
C ILE A 29 17.93 -18.80 -25.48
N SER A 30 18.58 -19.80 -24.88
CA SER A 30 18.52 -20.07 -23.44
C SER A 30 19.06 -18.88 -22.62
N LEU A 31 20.23 -18.34 -23.01
CA LEU A 31 20.81 -17.19 -22.33
C LEU A 31 19.93 -15.93 -22.46
N ALA A 32 19.40 -15.67 -23.65
CA ALA A 32 18.46 -14.56 -23.87
C ALA A 32 17.20 -14.72 -23.02
N THR A 33 16.64 -15.93 -22.96
CA THR A 33 15.46 -16.25 -22.15
C THR A 33 15.74 -16.07 -20.67
N PHE A 34 16.92 -16.46 -20.19
CA PHE A 34 17.34 -16.27 -18.81
C PHE A 34 17.42 -14.77 -18.45
N ILE A 35 18.02 -13.94 -19.30
CA ILE A 35 18.12 -12.49 -19.09
C ILE A 35 16.73 -11.85 -19.02
N VAL A 36 15.83 -12.25 -19.93
CA VAL A 36 14.44 -11.76 -19.95
C VAL A 36 13.70 -12.20 -18.68
N GLY A 37 13.82 -13.48 -18.30
CA GLY A 37 13.21 -14.00 -17.07
C GLY A 37 13.72 -13.30 -15.81
N TYR A 38 15.03 -13.07 -15.72
CA TYR A 38 15.64 -12.31 -14.62
C TYR A 38 15.12 -10.87 -14.56
N SER A 39 15.00 -10.21 -15.70
CA SER A 39 14.46 -8.86 -15.79
C SER A 39 12.99 -8.81 -15.39
N GLN A 40 12.18 -9.79 -15.81
CA GLN A 40 10.78 -9.90 -15.39
C GLN A 40 10.64 -10.14 -13.88
N MET A 41 11.50 -10.98 -13.28
CA MET A 41 11.52 -11.18 -11.83
C MET A 41 11.83 -9.87 -11.08
N LYS A 42 12.79 -9.08 -11.57
CA LYS A 42 13.12 -7.76 -11.00
C LYS A 42 11.94 -6.79 -11.08
N ILE A 43 11.26 -6.73 -12.24
CA ILE A 43 10.08 -5.88 -12.43
C ILE A 43 8.94 -6.33 -11.51
N ALA A 44 8.69 -7.63 -11.41
CA ALA A 44 7.65 -8.18 -10.54
C ALA A 44 7.91 -7.85 -9.06
N SER A 45 9.15 -8.01 -8.60
CA SER A 45 9.53 -7.66 -7.22
C SER A 45 9.36 -6.16 -6.94
N ALA A 46 9.79 -5.30 -7.86
CA ALA A 46 9.60 -3.85 -7.75
C ALA A 46 8.10 -3.48 -7.71
N LYS A 47 7.27 -4.16 -8.51
CA LYS A 47 5.82 -3.97 -8.52
C LYS A 47 5.19 -4.38 -7.18
N THR A 48 5.57 -5.52 -6.61
CA THR A 48 5.09 -5.93 -5.28
C THR A 48 5.48 -4.93 -4.19
N ARG A 49 6.71 -4.39 -4.24
CA ARG A 49 7.16 -3.37 -3.28
C ARG A 49 6.34 -2.07 -3.41
N LEU A 50 6.07 -1.63 -4.63
CA LEU A 50 5.25 -0.46 -4.89
C LEU A 50 3.80 -0.66 -4.44
N ASP A 51 3.24 -1.84 -4.69
CA ASP A 51 1.88 -2.18 -4.26
C ASP A 51 1.74 -2.17 -2.73
N LEU A 52 2.72 -2.76 -2.03
CA LEU A 52 2.77 -2.71 -0.57
C LEU A 52 2.91 -1.28 -0.03
N TYR A 53 3.75 -0.46 -0.65
CA TYR A 53 3.88 0.95 -0.31
C TYR A 53 2.54 1.68 -0.48
N ASN A 54 1.89 1.52 -1.63
CA ASN A 54 0.60 2.17 -1.89
C ASN A 54 -0.46 1.75 -0.87
N LYS A 55 -0.51 0.46 -0.53
CA LYS A 55 -1.42 -0.06 0.52
C LYS A 55 -1.16 0.58 1.88
N ARG A 56 0.10 0.73 2.28
CA ARG A 56 0.48 1.40 3.54
C ARG A 56 0.14 2.89 3.50
N PHE A 57 0.37 3.55 2.39
CA PHE A 57 0.04 4.97 2.20
C PHE A 57 -1.48 5.22 2.20
N GLU A 58 -2.28 4.31 1.66
CA GLU A 58 -3.74 4.37 1.74
C GLU A 58 -4.25 4.39 3.20
N VAL A 59 -3.58 3.66 4.11
CA VAL A 59 -3.93 3.67 5.54
C VAL A 59 -3.68 5.04 6.17
N TYR A 60 -2.51 5.64 5.90
CA TYR A 60 -2.21 7.00 6.35
C TYR A 60 -3.24 8.00 5.82
N LYS A 61 -3.49 7.95 4.50
CA LYS A 61 -4.46 8.85 3.86
C LYS A 61 -5.85 8.73 4.48
N ALA A 62 -6.30 7.51 4.78
CA ALA A 62 -7.59 7.28 5.44
C ALA A 62 -7.64 7.89 6.85
N ALA A 63 -6.53 7.83 7.61
CA ALA A 63 -6.44 8.46 8.93
C ALA A 63 -6.52 9.99 8.84
N LEU A 64 -5.81 10.58 7.87
CA LEU A 64 -5.84 12.03 7.60
C LEU A 64 -7.22 12.50 7.12
N ASP A 65 -7.85 11.76 6.21
CA ASP A 65 -9.20 12.06 5.74
C ASP A 65 -10.20 12.02 6.90
N TYR A 66 -10.04 11.07 7.83
CA TYR A 66 -10.90 10.97 9.00
C TYR A 66 -10.66 12.11 10.00
N HIS A 67 -9.41 12.50 10.24
CA HIS A 67 -9.06 13.69 11.01
C HIS A 67 -9.75 14.95 10.43
N ASN A 68 -9.61 15.16 9.12
CA ASN A 68 -10.22 16.29 8.42
C ASN A 68 -11.76 16.27 8.51
N ALA A 69 -12.38 15.09 8.44
CA ALA A 69 -13.82 14.96 8.62
C ALA A 69 -14.25 15.33 10.05
N ILE A 70 -13.49 14.94 11.07
CA ILE A 70 -13.81 15.21 12.48
C ILE A 70 -13.76 16.71 12.83
N TRP A 71 -12.82 17.44 12.22
CA TRP A 71 -12.63 18.88 12.45
C TRP A 71 -13.55 19.76 11.63
N PHE A 72 -13.71 19.46 10.34
CA PHE A 72 -14.37 20.34 9.38
C PHE A 72 -15.65 19.75 8.77
N GLY A 73 -15.99 18.51 9.10
CA GLY A 73 -17.13 17.80 8.55
C GLY A 73 -18.40 17.95 9.37
N ASP A 74 -19.52 17.77 8.69
CA ASP A 74 -20.81 17.49 9.32
C ASP A 74 -20.91 16.02 9.75
N TYR A 75 -22.00 15.69 10.44
CA TYR A 75 -22.27 14.33 10.91
C TYR A 75 -22.19 13.26 9.81
N GLU A 76 -22.78 13.53 8.63
CA GLU A 76 -22.80 12.55 7.54
C GLU A 76 -21.41 12.34 6.96
N LYS A 77 -20.60 13.40 6.81
CA LYS A 77 -19.21 13.28 6.37
C LYS A 77 -18.38 12.48 7.38
N VAL A 78 -18.50 12.77 8.68
CA VAL A 78 -17.80 12.02 9.73
C VAL A 78 -18.20 10.56 9.74
N LYS A 79 -19.49 10.27 9.61
CA LYS A 79 -20.03 8.91 9.52
C LYS A 79 -19.48 8.15 8.30
N ASN A 80 -19.58 8.74 7.11
CA ASN A 80 -19.18 8.09 5.87
C ASN A 80 -17.67 7.82 5.82
N VAL A 81 -16.86 8.81 6.21
CA VAL A 81 -15.40 8.66 6.26
C VAL A 81 -15.00 7.69 7.37
N GLY A 82 -15.65 7.75 8.54
CA GLY A 82 -15.39 6.83 9.65
C GLY A 82 -15.72 5.37 9.31
N ASP A 83 -16.83 5.12 8.61
CA ASP A 83 -17.21 3.77 8.15
C ASP A 83 -16.17 3.23 7.14
N GLY A 84 -15.68 4.10 6.23
CA GLY A 84 -14.57 3.77 5.33
C GLY A 84 -13.25 3.50 6.06
N PHE A 85 -12.96 4.28 7.10
CA PHE A 85 -11.74 4.15 7.91
C PHE A 85 -11.65 2.79 8.62
N ILE A 86 -12.78 2.20 9.04
CA ILE A 86 -12.80 0.86 9.68
C ILE A 86 -12.11 -0.20 8.81
N LYS A 87 -12.30 -0.14 7.49
CA LYS A 87 -11.64 -1.05 6.55
C LYS A 87 -10.11 -0.94 6.66
N TYR A 88 -9.58 0.27 6.53
CA TYR A 88 -8.13 0.52 6.57
C TYR A 88 -7.53 0.21 7.94
N TYR A 89 -8.25 0.50 9.02
CA TYR A 89 -7.87 0.06 10.36
C TYR A 89 -7.73 -1.46 10.44
N ARG A 90 -8.67 -2.24 9.89
CA ARG A 90 -8.56 -3.71 9.89
C ARG A 90 -7.42 -4.20 9.00
N GLU A 91 -7.24 -3.60 7.82
CA GLU A 91 -6.16 -3.94 6.89
C GLU A 91 -4.77 -3.65 7.49
N SER A 92 -4.65 -2.59 8.30
CA SER A 92 -3.38 -2.23 8.95
C SER A 92 -2.78 -3.38 9.78
N LYS A 93 -3.61 -4.27 10.34
CA LYS A 93 -3.15 -5.44 11.10
C LYS A 93 -2.25 -6.39 10.28
N PHE A 94 -2.41 -6.39 8.96
CA PHE A 94 -1.66 -7.25 8.04
C PHE A 94 -0.55 -6.50 7.30
N LEU A 95 -0.63 -5.17 7.23
CA LEU A 95 0.30 -4.33 6.46
C LEU A 95 1.51 -3.88 7.28
N PHE A 96 1.36 -3.84 8.61
CA PHE A 96 2.38 -3.38 9.56
C PHE A 96 2.76 -4.47 10.54
N GLU A 97 3.98 -4.38 11.06
CA GLU A 97 4.44 -5.28 12.13
C GLU A 97 3.70 -4.95 13.43
N LYS A 98 3.54 -5.93 14.30
CA LYS A 98 2.74 -5.75 15.53
C LYS A 98 3.42 -4.76 16.48
N GLU A 99 4.73 -4.73 16.45
CA GLU A 99 5.64 -3.92 17.25
C GLU A 99 5.60 -2.44 16.83
N SER A 100 5.17 -2.13 15.60
CA SER A 100 5.09 -0.76 15.05
C SER A 100 4.09 0.16 15.75
N GLY A 101 3.20 -0.37 16.60
CA GLY A 101 2.18 0.46 17.25
C GLY A 101 1.08 1.05 16.34
N VAL A 102 1.24 1.03 15.00
CA VAL A 102 0.33 1.62 14.01
C VAL A 102 -1.11 1.16 14.22
N TYR A 103 -1.34 -0.14 14.38
CA TYR A 103 -2.68 -0.69 14.61
C TYR A 103 -3.33 -0.14 15.89
N ALA A 104 -2.55 0.02 16.97
CA ALA A 104 -3.06 0.52 18.24
C ALA A 104 -3.37 2.03 18.17
N ILE A 105 -2.60 2.80 17.40
CA ILE A 105 -2.88 4.22 17.15
C ILE A 105 -4.17 4.35 16.35
N LEU A 106 -4.32 3.59 15.25
CA LEU A 106 -5.54 3.59 14.44
C LEU A 106 -6.78 3.14 15.23
N GLU A 107 -6.62 2.21 16.18
CA GLU A 107 -7.68 1.83 17.10
C GLU A 107 -8.14 2.98 17.99
N GLN A 108 -7.19 3.75 18.53
CA GLN A 108 -7.48 4.93 19.34
C GLN A 108 -8.16 6.02 18.50
N MET A 109 -7.73 6.23 17.26
CA MET A 109 -8.38 7.14 16.31
C MET A 109 -9.82 6.69 16.02
N LYS A 110 -10.03 5.40 15.74
CA LYS A 110 -11.37 4.82 15.53
C LYS A 110 -12.30 5.10 16.72
N ASN A 111 -11.82 4.85 17.94
CA ASN A 111 -12.60 5.04 19.16
C ASN A 111 -12.90 6.52 19.42
N SER A 112 -11.92 7.40 19.22
CA SER A 112 -12.09 8.86 19.39
C SER A 112 -13.10 9.42 18.37
N GLY A 113 -13.00 8.99 17.11
CA GLY A 113 -13.95 9.40 16.08
C GLY A 113 -15.37 8.88 16.33
N ALA A 114 -15.53 7.68 16.89
CA ALA A 114 -16.83 7.16 17.31
C ALA A 114 -17.48 8.01 18.41
N MET A 115 -16.68 8.53 19.36
CA MET A 115 -17.18 9.46 20.39
C MET A 115 -17.67 10.77 19.77
N VAL A 116 -16.89 11.37 18.86
CA VAL A 116 -17.28 12.60 18.16
C VAL A 116 -18.56 12.40 17.36
N ARG A 117 -18.65 11.30 16.61
CA ARG A 117 -19.85 10.94 15.84
C ARG A 117 -21.08 10.79 16.73
N GLY A 118 -20.94 10.10 17.87
CA GLY A 118 -22.03 9.91 18.83
C GLY A 118 -22.57 11.23 19.37
N ALA A 119 -21.69 12.18 19.66
CA ALA A 119 -22.12 13.49 20.13
C ALA A 119 -22.77 14.35 19.04
N MET A 120 -22.24 14.33 17.82
CA MET A 120 -22.87 14.99 16.68
C MET A 120 -24.29 14.44 16.45
N GLN A 121 -24.47 13.12 16.57
CA GLN A 121 -25.79 12.49 16.45
C GLN A 121 -26.75 12.95 17.55
N GLN A 122 -26.29 13.03 18.80
CA GLN A 122 -27.12 13.52 19.91
C GLN A 122 -27.55 14.98 19.70
N GLU A 123 -26.64 15.84 19.23
CA GLU A 123 -26.96 17.23 18.93
C GLU A 123 -28.00 17.35 17.79
N LEU A 124 -27.89 16.52 16.74
CA LEU A 124 -28.90 16.47 15.67
C LEU A 124 -30.27 16.04 16.17
N LEU A 125 -30.34 15.01 17.03
CA LEU A 125 -31.60 14.54 17.62
C LEU A 125 -32.22 15.62 18.52
N ARG A 126 -31.41 16.39 19.23
CA ARG A 126 -31.85 17.53 20.05
C ARG A 126 -32.47 18.64 19.19
N ILE A 127 -31.78 19.06 18.11
CA ILE A 127 -32.29 20.08 17.17
C ILE A 127 -33.60 19.61 16.53
N ALA A 128 -33.73 18.32 16.26
CA ALA A 128 -34.96 17.72 15.72
C ALA A 128 -36.11 17.59 16.75
N GLY A 129 -35.90 18.00 18.01
CA GLY A 129 -36.90 17.90 19.08
C GLY A 129 -37.12 16.47 19.58
N ALA A 130 -36.22 15.54 19.27
CA ALA A 130 -36.34 14.12 19.57
C ALA A 130 -35.64 13.71 20.89
N HIS A 131 -35.01 14.64 21.62
CA HIS A 131 -34.26 14.34 22.84
C HIS A 131 -34.22 15.53 23.82
N ASP A 132 -34.68 15.34 25.06
CA ASP A 132 -34.84 16.39 26.10
C ASP A 132 -33.89 16.18 27.31
N ASN A 133 -32.69 15.66 27.07
CA ASN A 133 -31.69 15.42 28.13
C ASN A 133 -30.60 16.49 28.10
N ALA A 134 -30.94 17.71 28.53
CA ALA A 134 -30.01 18.83 28.64
C ALA A 134 -28.81 18.54 29.59
N ASP A 135 -29.02 17.71 30.61
CA ASP A 135 -28.03 17.40 31.66
C ASP A 135 -26.80 16.59 31.17
N GLN A 136 -26.87 15.96 29.99
CA GLN A 136 -25.74 15.17 29.46
C GLN A 136 -24.84 15.97 28.49
N LEU A 137 -25.19 17.22 28.15
CA LEU A 137 -24.45 18.02 27.15
C LEU A 137 -23.07 18.49 27.59
N GLY A 138 -22.92 18.91 28.86
CA GLY A 138 -21.64 19.38 29.38
C GLY A 138 -20.54 18.31 29.28
N PRO A 139 -20.75 17.11 29.85
CA PRO A 139 -19.79 16.02 29.78
C PRO A 139 -19.50 15.55 28.34
N LEU A 140 -20.51 15.56 27.47
CA LEU A 140 -20.38 15.14 26.08
C LEU A 140 -19.57 16.13 25.23
N SER A 141 -19.80 17.43 25.42
CA SER A 141 -19.06 18.50 24.73
C SER A 141 -17.58 18.51 25.13
N GLU A 142 -17.29 18.31 26.42
CA GLU A 142 -15.93 18.19 26.92
C GLU A 142 -15.23 16.94 26.37
N ALA A 143 -15.91 15.78 26.37
CA ALA A 143 -15.39 14.55 25.79
C ALA A 143 -15.10 14.68 24.29
N CYS A 144 -15.92 15.43 23.54
CA CYS A 144 -15.70 15.67 22.12
C CYS A 144 -14.54 16.60 21.83
N THR A 145 -14.43 17.69 22.60
CA THR A 145 -13.27 18.59 22.50
C THR A 145 -11.99 17.82 22.78
N LYS A 146 -12.00 16.98 23.82
CA LYS A 146 -10.86 16.11 24.14
C LYS A 146 -10.58 15.08 23.05
N ALA A 147 -11.61 14.45 22.47
CA ALA A 147 -11.46 13.48 21.39
C ALA A 147 -10.94 14.10 20.09
N ARG A 148 -11.33 15.34 19.78
CA ARG A 148 -10.82 16.12 18.64
C ARG A 148 -9.36 16.49 18.83
N ASN A 149 -9.02 17.09 19.97
CA ASN A 149 -7.64 17.48 20.28
C ASN A 149 -6.72 16.25 20.38
N GLY A 150 -7.21 15.14 20.91
CA GLY A 150 -6.47 13.87 20.95
C GLY A 150 -6.20 13.29 19.56
N PHE A 151 -7.00 13.64 18.55
CA PHE A 151 -6.87 13.11 17.20
C PHE A 151 -5.63 13.66 16.48
N GLU A 152 -5.29 14.94 16.70
CA GLU A 152 -4.09 15.57 16.15
C GLU A 152 -2.84 14.92 16.72
N ALA A 153 -2.76 14.76 18.05
CA ALA A 153 -1.65 14.07 18.70
C ALA A 153 -1.53 12.57 18.31
N LEU A 154 -2.65 11.92 17.96
CA LEU A 154 -2.63 10.56 17.43
C LEU A 154 -2.15 10.52 15.97
N LEU A 155 -2.47 11.55 15.18
CA LEU A 155 -2.01 11.67 13.81
C LEU A 155 -0.50 11.91 13.74
N GLU A 156 0.05 12.79 14.58
CA GLU A 156 1.50 13.01 14.68
C GLU A 156 2.24 11.71 15.05
N LYS A 157 1.75 10.99 16.07
CA LYS A 157 2.32 9.68 16.43
C LYS A 157 2.21 8.66 15.30
N LEU A 158 1.11 8.69 14.54
CA LEU A 158 0.95 7.82 13.40
C LEU A 158 2.00 8.13 12.33
N GLU A 159 2.28 9.41 12.07
CA GLU A 159 3.30 9.84 11.11
C GLU A 159 4.69 9.36 11.51
N ASP A 160 5.05 9.48 12.79
CA ASP A 160 6.31 8.98 13.34
C ASP A 160 6.46 7.45 13.13
N GLU A 161 5.46 6.68 13.56
CA GLU A 161 5.50 5.20 13.43
C GLU A 161 5.42 4.72 11.97
N MET A 162 4.83 5.52 11.08
CA MET A 162 4.75 5.21 9.65
C MET A 162 5.99 5.66 8.87
N GLU A 163 6.90 6.43 9.44
CA GLU A 163 8.08 6.97 8.75
C GLU A 163 8.93 5.85 8.14
N GLU A 164 9.19 4.79 8.90
CA GLU A 164 9.98 3.64 8.44
C GLU A 164 9.34 2.95 7.22
N TYR A 165 8.02 2.95 7.18
CA TYR A 165 7.22 2.27 6.15
C TYR A 165 6.95 3.13 4.93
N LEU A 166 6.97 4.46 5.09
CA LEU A 166 6.60 5.43 4.06
C LEU A 166 7.76 6.25 3.52
N LYS A 167 9.00 6.10 4.05
CA LYS A 167 10.26 6.76 3.61
C LYS A 167 10.12 7.69 2.40
N PHE A 168 9.62 8.91 2.65
CA PHE A 168 9.40 9.92 1.61
C PHE A 168 10.71 10.51 1.06
N HIS A 169 11.84 10.28 1.75
CA HIS A 169 13.13 10.94 1.50
C HIS A 169 14.11 10.16 0.62
N ASN A 170 13.81 8.93 0.20
CA ASN A 170 14.64 8.22 -0.78
C ASN A 170 13.87 7.07 -1.42
N VAL A 171 13.23 7.33 -2.55
CA VAL A 171 12.78 6.27 -3.47
C VAL A 171 14.00 5.81 -4.27
N SER A 172 14.99 5.22 -3.60
CA SER A 172 16.02 4.47 -4.31
C SER A 172 15.43 3.10 -4.68
N GLY A 173 15.27 2.90 -5.98
CA GLY A 173 15.29 1.54 -6.53
C GLY A 173 16.59 0.84 -6.14
N TRP A 174 16.63 -0.48 -6.26
CA TRP A 174 17.86 -1.26 -6.04
C TRP A 174 19.08 -0.59 -6.66
N THR A 175 19.97 -0.07 -5.81
CA THR A 175 21.32 0.37 -6.17
C THR A 175 22.29 -0.68 -5.67
N PHE A 176 22.96 -1.38 -6.58
CA PHE A 176 24.19 -2.10 -6.26
C PHE A 176 25.36 -1.25 -6.75
N PHE A 177 26.00 -0.56 -5.81
CA PHE A 177 27.43 -0.23 -5.76
C PHE A 177 27.83 -0.11 -4.30
#